data_AF-A0A8S3I698-F1
#
_entry.id   AF-A0A8S3I698-F1
#
_cell.length_a   1.000
_cell.length_b   1.000
_cell.length_c   1.000
_cell.angle_alpha   90.00
_cell.angle_beta   90.00
_cell.angle_gamma   90.00
#
_symmetry.space_group_name_H-M   'P 1'
#
loop_
_entity.id
_entity.type
_entity.pdbx_description
1 polymer ?
#
loop_
_entity_poly.entity_id
_entity_poly.type
_entity_poly.pdbx_seq_one_letter_code
_entity_poly.pdbx_strand_id
1 'polypeptide(L)'
;WPGSDFYKYSLFCIFNVIWWTVFMEKWKRLSNRLAYQWGSYDLQIFERPRPLYYGDLKNSPITNQPERRYPKWKRVLKKYLVSYPILICCLALSLWIYFAFYGIQMKTDHDYPLDDSLFFIHAKLMRTLPSTGYSLLILGLNLIYRKIATHLTDFENHRLRTSYENNLTSKLFIFYFMNCFIGLFYEAFINANFTNVVQLLTVFVIFNAIFLKFTEQIGPYVIKRFKKNQLIERTSQNVHVSEAVKQALTLSSFD
;
A
#
# COMPACT_ATOMS: atom_id res chain seq x y z
N TRP A 1 -33.37 -22.54 -9.64
CA TRP A 1 -32.86 -22.02 -8.37
C TRP A 1 -33.44 -22.86 -7.24
N PRO A 2 -32.69 -23.76 -6.60
CA PRO A 2 -33.22 -24.56 -5.51
C PRO A 2 -33.40 -23.65 -4.29
N GLY A 3 -34.65 -23.36 -3.93
CA GLY A 3 -35.01 -22.40 -2.87
C GLY A 3 -34.48 -22.74 -1.47
N SER A 4 -33.92 -23.94 -1.28
CA SER A 4 -33.35 -24.40 -0.01
C SER A 4 -31.98 -23.82 0.32
N ASP A 5 -31.24 -23.29 -0.65
CA ASP A 5 -29.91 -22.70 -0.36
C ASP A 5 -29.96 -21.18 -0.25
N PHE A 6 -31.03 -20.56 -0.78
CA PHE A 6 -31.24 -19.12 -0.69
C PHE A 6 -31.23 -18.61 0.75
N TYR A 7 -32.02 -19.23 1.64
CA TYR A 7 -32.08 -18.82 3.04
C TYR A 7 -30.72 -18.98 3.75
N LYS A 8 -29.93 -20.00 3.39
CA LYS A 8 -28.61 -20.24 3.99
C LYS A 8 -27.65 -19.10 3.66
N TYR A 9 -27.57 -18.71 2.38
CA TYR A 9 -26.72 -17.60 1.95
C TYR A 9 -27.20 -16.25 2.49
N SER A 10 -28.52 -16.01 2.53
CA SER A 10 -29.08 -14.77 3.11
C SER A 10 -28.75 -14.64 4.60
N LEU A 11 -28.94 -15.71 5.39
CA LEU A 11 -28.59 -15.72 6.81
C LEU A 11 -27.09 -15.50 7.03
N PHE A 12 -26.24 -16.11 6.20
CA PHE A 12 -24.80 -15.90 6.26
C PHE A 12 -24.41 -14.44 5.98
N CYS A 13 -24.99 -13.80 4.96
CA CYS A 13 -24.75 -12.39 4.67
C CYS A 13 -25.17 -11.47 5.82
N ILE A 14 -26.36 -11.68 6.38
CA ILE A 14 -26.87 -10.90 7.52
C ILE A 14 -25.93 -11.06 8.72
N PHE A 15 -25.55 -12.30 9.04
CA PHE A 15 -24.61 -12.58 10.11
C PHE A 15 -23.27 -11.86 9.90
N ASN A 16 -22.70 -11.89 8.68
CA ASN A 16 -21.43 -11.22 8.38
C ASN A 16 -21.50 -9.69 8.59
N VAL A 17 -22.60 -9.05 8.18
CA VAL A 17 -22.78 -7.61 8.38
C VAL A 17 -22.90 -7.26 9.86
N ILE A 18 -23.68 -8.04 10.63
CA ILE A 18 -23.81 -7.86 12.08
C ILE A 18 -22.47 -8.11 12.77
N TRP A 19 -21.77 -9.17 12.41
CA TRP A 19 -20.48 -9.51 12.98
C TRP A 19 -19.45 -8.41 12.72
N TRP A 20 -19.33 -7.91 11.48
CA TRP A 20 -18.41 -6.83 11.12
C TRP A 20 -18.71 -5.54 11.88
N THR A 21 -19.98 -5.16 12.01
CA THR A 21 -20.37 -3.95 12.74
C THR A 21 -20.07 -4.07 14.24
N VAL A 22 -20.43 -5.19 14.87
CA VAL A 22 -20.11 -5.46 16.28
C VAL A 22 -18.60 -5.48 16.51
N PHE A 23 -17.84 -6.16 15.65
CA PHE A 23 -16.39 -6.23 15.73
C PHE A 23 -15.75 -4.83 15.68
N MET A 24 -16.15 -4.00 14.70
CA MET A 24 -15.63 -2.64 14.56
C MET A 24 -15.97 -1.75 15.77
N GLU A 25 -17.19 -1.84 16.30
CA GLU A 25 -17.59 -1.07 17.48
C GLU A 25 -16.86 -1.52 18.75
N LYS A 26 -16.68 -2.84 18.93
CA LYS A 26 -15.89 -3.38 20.05
C LYS A 26 -14.43 -2.98 19.94
N TRP A 27 -13.86 -3.01 18.73
CA TRP A 27 -12.49 -2.58 18.48
C TRP A 27 -12.28 -1.08 18.79
N LYS A 28 -13.19 -0.19 18.35
CA LYS A 28 -13.14 1.24 18.70
C LYS A 28 -13.15 1.46 20.22
N ARG A 29 -14.05 0.78 20.94
CA ARG A 29 -14.13 0.87 22.41
C ARG A 29 -12.85 0.37 23.08
N LEU A 30 -12.31 -0.76 22.61
CA LEU A 30 -11.06 -1.32 23.13
C LEU A 30 -9.88 -0.40 22.86
N SER A 31 -9.75 0.11 21.64
CA SER A 31 -8.70 1.04 21.24
C SER A 31 -8.71 2.31 22.09
N ASN A 32 -9.89 2.89 22.35
CA ASN A 32 -10.03 4.04 23.23
C ASN A 32 -9.65 3.73 24.69
N ARG A 33 -10.07 2.56 25.21
CA ARG A 33 -9.69 2.13 26.57
C ARG A 33 -8.17 1.99 26.71
N LEU A 34 -7.53 1.37 25.72
CA LEU A 34 -6.07 1.22 25.70
C LEU A 34 -5.37 2.57 25.56
N ALA A 35 -5.85 3.46 24.69
CA ALA A 35 -5.29 4.80 24.55
C ALA A 35 -5.41 5.61 25.84
N TYR A 36 -6.51 5.45 26.59
CA TYR A 36 -6.66 6.05 27.92
C TYR A 36 -5.67 5.45 28.93
N GLN A 37 -5.57 4.12 29.01
CA GLN A 37 -4.65 3.42 29.91
C GLN A 37 -3.17 3.76 29.63
N TRP A 38 -2.81 3.95 28.36
CA TRP A 38 -1.47 4.36 27.94
C TRP A 38 -1.25 5.87 27.98
N GLY A 39 -2.26 6.67 28.34
CA GLY A 39 -2.17 8.13 28.39
C GLY A 39 -2.02 8.82 27.02
N SER A 40 -2.36 8.14 25.93
CA SER A 40 -2.20 8.63 24.55
C SER A 40 -3.47 9.19 23.90
N TYR A 41 -4.60 9.18 24.63
CA TYR A 41 -5.93 9.53 24.10
C TYR A 41 -6.00 10.92 23.41
N ASP A 42 -5.35 11.95 23.96
CA ASP A 42 -5.41 13.34 23.45
C ASP A 42 -4.07 13.91 22.95
N LEU A 43 -3.06 13.05 22.70
CA LEU A 43 -1.75 13.53 22.26
C LEU A 43 -1.76 14.22 20.89
N GLN A 44 -2.78 13.97 20.06
CA GLN A 44 -2.93 14.62 18.75
C GLN A 44 -3.15 16.14 18.86
N ILE A 45 -3.75 16.62 19.96
CA ILE A 45 -4.01 18.05 20.18
C ILE A 45 -2.69 18.81 20.39
N PHE A 46 -1.71 18.16 21.01
CA PHE A 46 -0.40 18.71 21.32
C PHE A 46 0.67 18.38 20.26
N GLU A 47 0.26 17.83 19.12
CA GLU A 47 1.19 17.45 18.05
C GLU A 47 1.85 18.71 17.46
N ARG A 48 3.19 18.69 17.40
CA ARG A 48 3.95 19.79 16.80
C ARG A 48 3.70 19.88 15.29
N PRO A 49 3.70 21.09 14.71
CA PRO A 49 3.65 21.25 13.26
C PRO A 49 4.78 20.50 12.56
N ARG A 50 4.50 19.94 11.38
CA ARG A 50 5.50 19.28 10.53
C ARG A 50 6.60 20.29 10.15
N PRO A 51 7.88 19.91 10.14
CA PRO A 51 8.98 20.82 9.78
C PRO A 51 8.83 21.48 8.39
N LEU A 52 8.24 20.75 7.44
CA LEU A 52 8.01 21.20 6.05
C LEU A 52 6.77 22.10 5.89
N TYR A 53 6.03 22.36 6.97
CA TYR A 53 4.85 23.21 6.92
C TYR A 53 5.24 24.69 6.82
N TYR A 54 4.64 25.38 5.86
CA TYR A 54 4.87 26.80 5.60
C TYR A 54 3.58 27.61 5.71
N GLY A 55 3.72 28.90 5.99
CA GLY A 55 2.61 29.84 6.10
C GLY A 55 3.06 31.15 6.73
N ASP A 56 2.16 32.13 6.76
CA ASP A 56 2.46 33.46 7.29
C ASP A 56 2.60 33.39 8.82
N LEU A 57 3.53 34.16 9.39
CA LEU A 57 3.68 34.26 10.84
C LEU A 57 2.49 35.05 11.40
N LYS A 58 1.66 34.40 12.23
CA LYS A 58 0.50 35.03 12.88
C LYS A 58 0.43 34.58 14.33
N ASN A 59 0.02 35.46 15.23
CA ASN A 59 -0.15 35.09 16.63
C ASN A 59 -1.33 34.12 16.77
N SER A 60 -1.12 33.06 17.55
CA SER A 60 -2.16 32.09 17.86
C SER A 60 -3.23 32.74 18.77
N PRO A 61 -4.53 32.59 18.49
CA PRO A 61 -5.59 33.17 19.31
C PRO A 61 -5.73 32.51 20.69
N ILE A 62 -5.07 31.37 20.91
CA ILE A 62 -5.16 30.59 22.16
C ILE A 62 -3.90 30.79 23.00
N THR A 63 -2.73 30.69 22.37
CA THR A 63 -1.43 30.72 23.05
C THR A 63 -0.73 32.07 22.96
N ASN A 64 -1.21 33.00 22.13
CA ASN A 64 -0.56 34.28 21.80
C ASN A 64 0.89 34.18 21.31
N GLN A 65 1.37 32.96 21.01
CA GLN A 65 2.69 32.74 20.46
C GLN A 65 2.69 32.91 18.94
N PRO A 66 3.78 33.40 18.34
CA PRO A 66 3.90 33.49 16.89
C PRO A 66 3.95 32.09 16.27
N GLU A 67 2.94 31.74 15.47
CA GLU A 67 2.85 30.47 14.77
C GLU A 67 2.66 30.66 13.26
N ARG A 68 3.21 29.74 12.46
CA ARG A 68 2.94 29.74 11.02
C ARG A 68 1.50 29.31 10.75
N ARG A 69 0.75 30.08 9.96
CA ARG A 69 -0.65 29.77 9.64
C ARG A 69 -0.95 29.91 8.15
N TYR A 70 -1.25 28.78 7.52
CA TYR A 70 -1.74 28.74 6.14
C TYR A 70 -3.27 28.89 6.11
N PRO A 71 -3.84 29.73 5.23
CA PRO A 71 -5.29 29.88 5.12
C PRO A 71 -5.98 28.57 4.74
N LYS A 72 -6.95 28.16 5.57
CA LYS A 72 -7.66 26.87 5.40
C LYS A 72 -8.37 26.76 4.06
N TRP A 73 -8.98 27.84 3.57
CA TRP A 73 -9.72 27.85 2.30
C TRP A 73 -8.81 27.54 1.11
N LYS A 74 -7.57 28.07 1.07
CA LYS A 74 -6.60 27.75 0.00
C LYS A 74 -6.23 26.27 -0.01
N ARG A 75 -6.08 25.67 1.18
CA ARG A 75 -5.82 24.22 1.31
C ARG A 75 -6.99 23.40 0.81
N VAL A 76 -8.21 23.74 1.24
CA VAL A 76 -9.44 23.05 0.81
C VAL A 76 -9.57 23.12 -0.71
N LEU A 77 -9.33 24.29 -1.30
CA LEU A 77 -9.33 24.49 -2.75
C LEU A 77 -8.31 23.59 -3.46
N LYS A 78 -7.05 23.59 -3.02
CA LYS A 78 -6.01 22.71 -3.59
C LYS A 78 -6.37 21.22 -3.48
N LYS A 79 -6.92 20.81 -2.33
CA LYS A 79 -7.31 19.43 -2.07
C LYS A 79 -8.43 18.98 -3.02
N TYR A 80 -9.51 19.74 -3.14
CA TYR A 80 -10.69 19.36 -3.94
C TYR A 80 -10.59 19.68 -5.42
N LEU A 81 -9.89 20.75 -5.83
CA LEU A 81 -9.77 21.11 -7.26
C LEU A 81 -8.54 20.52 -7.95
N VAL A 82 -7.52 20.10 -7.20
CA VAL A 82 -6.29 19.55 -7.80
C VAL A 82 -6.08 18.11 -7.38
N SER A 83 -5.98 17.82 -6.07
CA SER A 83 -5.56 16.48 -5.65
C SER A 83 -6.61 15.39 -5.93
N TYR A 84 -7.89 15.62 -5.63
CA TYR A 84 -8.93 14.61 -5.90
C TYR A 84 -9.22 14.41 -7.39
N PRO A 85 -9.29 15.45 -8.23
CA PRO A 85 -9.42 15.27 -9.67
C PRO A 85 -8.28 14.45 -10.27
N ILE A 86 -7.03 14.68 -9.84
CA ILE A 86 -5.90 13.85 -10.29
C ILE A 86 -6.07 12.39 -9.83
N LEU A 87 -6.51 12.14 -8.61
CA LEU A 87 -6.86 10.77 -8.16
C LEU A 87 -7.93 10.16 -9.07
N ILE A 88 -9.01 10.87 -9.38
CA ILE A 88 -10.09 10.39 -10.25
C ILE A 88 -9.55 10.09 -11.66
N CYS A 89 -8.72 10.96 -12.23
CA CYS A 89 -8.09 10.72 -13.53
C CYS A 89 -7.19 9.47 -13.50
N CYS A 90 -6.40 9.28 -12.44
CA CYS A 90 -5.57 8.07 -12.28
C CYS A 90 -6.42 6.81 -12.13
N LEU A 91 -7.56 6.88 -11.43
CA LEU A 91 -8.51 5.77 -11.32
C LEU A 91 -9.14 5.45 -12.68
N ALA A 92 -9.60 6.47 -13.42
CA ALA A 92 -10.16 6.27 -14.76
C ALA A 92 -9.13 5.64 -15.72
N LEU A 93 -7.87 6.09 -15.63
CA LEU A 93 -6.77 5.49 -16.38
C LEU A 93 -6.54 4.03 -16.00
N SER A 94 -6.52 3.68 -14.70
CA SER A 94 -6.31 2.29 -14.28
C SER A 94 -7.46 1.38 -14.69
N LEU A 95 -8.70 1.87 -14.65
CA LEU A 95 -9.87 1.20 -15.19
C LEU A 95 -9.75 0.97 -16.71
N TRP A 96 -9.36 1.99 -17.47
CA TRP A 96 -9.18 1.85 -18.91
C TRP A 96 -8.10 0.82 -19.26
N ILE A 97 -6.96 0.85 -18.54
CA ILE A 97 -5.89 -0.14 -18.71
C ILE A 97 -6.42 -1.55 -18.41
N TYR A 98 -7.20 -1.74 -17.34
CA TYR A 98 -7.81 -3.03 -17.03
C TYR A 98 -8.65 -3.56 -18.21
N PHE A 99 -9.56 -2.74 -18.74
CA PHE A 99 -10.41 -3.17 -19.86
C PHE A 99 -9.62 -3.42 -21.15
N ALA A 100 -8.55 -2.66 -21.40
CA ALA A 100 -7.68 -2.90 -22.55
C ALA A 100 -6.99 -4.27 -22.46
N PHE A 101 -6.42 -4.61 -21.29
CA PHE A 101 -5.79 -5.92 -21.07
C PHE A 101 -6.80 -7.06 -21.08
N TYR A 102 -7.99 -6.85 -20.52
CA TYR A 102 -9.08 -7.82 -20.58
C TYR A 102 -9.52 -8.09 -22.03
N GLY A 103 -9.65 -7.04 -22.86
CA GLY A 103 -9.96 -7.19 -24.27
C GLY A 103 -8.89 -7.96 -25.05
N ILE A 104 -7.61 -7.79 -24.72
CA ILE A 104 -6.51 -8.58 -25.28
C ILE A 104 -6.63 -10.04 -24.83
N GLN A 105 -6.89 -10.28 -23.54
CA GLN A 105 -7.07 -11.63 -22.99
C GLN A 105 -8.18 -12.39 -23.72
N MET A 106 -9.33 -11.76 -23.93
CA MET A 106 -10.45 -12.38 -24.66
C MET A 106 -10.12 -12.76 -26.10
N LYS A 107 -9.34 -11.92 -26.80
CA LYS A 107 -8.89 -12.26 -28.16
C LYS A 107 -7.92 -13.44 -28.15
N THR A 108 -6.95 -13.44 -27.24
CA THR A 108 -5.98 -14.53 -27.12
C THR A 108 -6.64 -15.84 -26.69
N ASP A 109 -7.65 -15.79 -25.82
CA ASP A 109 -8.43 -16.97 -25.41
C ASP A 109 -9.20 -17.57 -26.59
N HIS A 110 -9.67 -16.75 -27.53
CA HIS A 110 -10.35 -17.18 -28.74
C HIS A 110 -9.39 -17.73 -29.80
N ASP A 111 -8.26 -17.06 -30.03
CA ASP A 111 -7.30 -17.43 -31.10
C ASP A 111 -6.47 -18.67 -30.75
N TYR A 112 -6.32 -19.00 -29.46
CA TYR A 112 -5.53 -20.14 -28.99
C TYR A 112 -6.37 -21.09 -28.09
N PRO A 113 -7.34 -21.83 -28.66
CA PRO A 113 -8.10 -22.83 -27.91
C PRO A 113 -7.19 -23.94 -27.39
N LEU A 114 -7.47 -24.45 -26.18
CA LEU A 114 -6.64 -25.43 -25.48
C LEU A 114 -6.90 -26.89 -25.89
N ASP A 115 -7.67 -27.12 -26.94
CA ASP A 115 -8.10 -28.46 -27.35
C ASP A 115 -7.03 -29.20 -28.17
N ASP A 116 -6.11 -28.49 -28.82
CA ASP A 116 -5.04 -29.10 -29.63
C ASP A 116 -3.85 -29.58 -28.78
N SER A 117 -3.65 -30.90 -28.75
CA SER A 117 -2.64 -31.58 -27.93
C SER A 117 -1.19 -31.30 -28.38
N LEU A 118 -0.95 -31.01 -29.66
CA LEU A 118 0.41 -30.77 -30.21
C LEU A 118 0.98 -29.40 -29.81
N PHE A 119 0.13 -28.37 -29.66
CA PHE A 119 0.57 -27.01 -29.35
C PHE A 119 0.10 -26.53 -27.97
N PHE A 120 -0.37 -27.43 -27.11
CA PHE A 120 -0.91 -27.13 -25.79
C PHE A 120 -0.03 -26.19 -24.94
N ILE A 121 1.29 -26.43 -24.91
CA ILE A 121 2.23 -25.60 -24.15
C ILE A 121 2.31 -24.18 -24.72
N HIS A 122 2.35 -24.05 -26.04
CA HIS A 122 2.40 -22.76 -26.72
C HIS A 122 1.09 -21.98 -26.51
N ALA A 123 -0.06 -22.61 -26.74
CA ALA A 123 -1.38 -22.02 -26.52
C ALA A 123 -1.56 -21.57 -25.07
N LYS A 124 -1.17 -22.41 -24.10
CA LYS A 124 -1.22 -22.07 -22.67
C LYS A 124 -0.34 -20.87 -22.32
N LEU A 125 0.88 -20.81 -22.86
CA LEU A 125 1.77 -19.68 -22.63
C LEU A 125 1.18 -18.38 -23.18
N MET A 126 0.72 -18.39 -24.43
CA MET A 126 0.09 -17.23 -25.08
C MET A 126 -1.11 -16.75 -24.27
N ARG A 127 -1.94 -17.67 -23.78
CA ARG A 127 -3.09 -17.35 -22.91
C ARG A 127 -2.70 -16.66 -21.61
N THR A 128 -1.60 -17.05 -20.97
CA THR A 128 -1.20 -16.53 -19.65
C THR A 128 -0.39 -15.22 -19.72
N LEU A 129 0.13 -14.87 -20.89
CA LEU A 129 0.99 -13.70 -21.09
C LEU A 129 0.29 -12.37 -20.76
N PRO A 130 -0.92 -12.08 -21.26
CA PRO A 130 -1.59 -10.81 -20.98
C PRO A 130 -1.89 -10.62 -19.48
N SER A 131 -2.39 -11.67 -18.80
CA SER A 131 -2.64 -11.65 -17.35
C SER A 131 -1.37 -11.40 -16.53
N THR A 132 -0.25 -12.02 -16.91
CA THR A 132 1.03 -11.85 -16.21
C THR A 132 1.59 -10.44 -16.43
N GLY A 133 1.54 -9.96 -17.67
CA GLY A 133 1.94 -8.60 -18.03
C GLY A 133 1.12 -7.54 -17.29
N TYR A 134 -0.20 -7.73 -17.21
CA TYR A 134 -1.10 -6.84 -16.47
C TYR A 134 -0.75 -6.78 -14.98
N SER A 135 -0.45 -7.93 -14.38
CA SER A 135 -0.07 -8.02 -12.96
C SER A 135 1.21 -7.22 -12.66
N LEU A 136 2.22 -7.32 -13.53
CA LEU A 136 3.46 -6.53 -13.41
C LEU A 136 3.20 -5.03 -13.61
N LEU A 137 2.33 -4.68 -14.55
CA LEU A 137 1.95 -3.29 -14.81
C LEU A 137 1.28 -2.64 -13.60
N ILE A 138 0.36 -3.34 -12.92
CA ILE A 138 -0.28 -2.83 -11.70
C ILE A 138 0.74 -2.54 -10.60
N LEU A 139 1.74 -3.41 -10.42
CA LEU A 139 2.82 -3.17 -9.45
C LEU A 139 3.57 -1.88 -9.77
N GLY A 140 3.90 -1.65 -11.04
CA GLY A 140 4.51 -0.40 -11.51
C GLY A 140 3.61 0.82 -11.28
N LEU A 141 2.34 0.73 -11.65
CA LEU A 141 1.34 1.80 -11.45
C LEU A 141 1.19 2.17 -9.97
N ASN A 142 1.18 1.19 -9.07
CA ASN A 142 1.09 1.43 -7.63
C ASN A 142 2.30 2.20 -7.08
N LEU A 143 3.51 1.92 -7.60
CA LEU A 143 4.72 2.65 -7.23
C LEU A 143 4.71 4.09 -7.77
N ILE A 144 4.29 4.27 -9.03
CA ILE A 144 4.18 5.59 -9.66
C ILE A 144 3.12 6.42 -8.93
N TYR A 145 1.93 5.87 -8.70
CA TYR A 145 0.87 6.57 -7.99
C TYR A 145 1.27 6.95 -6.57
N ARG A 146 2.06 6.11 -5.88
CA ARG A 146 2.58 6.46 -4.56
C ARG A 146 3.42 7.73 -4.57
N LYS A 147 4.28 7.91 -5.58
CA LYS A 147 5.07 9.13 -5.75
C LYS A 147 4.16 10.33 -6.03
N ILE A 148 3.17 10.18 -6.93
CA ILE A 148 2.19 11.22 -7.24
C ILE A 148 1.40 11.63 -5.99
N ALA A 149 0.83 10.67 -5.26
CA ALA A 149 0.04 10.93 -4.06
C ALA A 149 0.86 11.61 -2.96
N THR A 150 2.14 11.23 -2.80
CA THR A 150 3.05 11.89 -1.86
C THR A 150 3.27 13.35 -2.27
N HIS A 151 3.59 13.59 -3.55
CA HIS A 151 3.81 14.94 -4.06
C HIS A 151 2.56 15.83 -3.96
N LEU A 152 1.38 15.29 -4.28
CA LEU A 152 0.11 16.00 -4.12
C LEU A 152 -0.18 16.35 -2.66
N THR A 153 0.13 15.45 -1.73
CA THR A 153 -0.13 15.67 -0.30
C THR A 153 0.88 16.66 0.30
N ASP A 154 2.13 16.68 -0.19
CA ASP A 154 3.09 17.74 0.13
C ASP A 154 2.62 19.10 -0.41
N PHE A 155 2.06 19.15 -1.63
CA PHE A 155 1.51 20.37 -2.23
C PHE A 155 0.31 20.96 -1.46
N GLU A 156 -0.52 20.10 -0.84
CA GLU A 156 -1.65 20.52 0.01
C GLU A 156 -1.22 21.22 1.31
N ASN A 157 0.05 21.07 1.74
CA ASN A 157 0.61 21.74 2.90
C ASN A 157 -0.20 21.54 4.20
N HIS A 158 -0.23 20.29 4.70
CA HIS A 158 -0.85 19.93 5.99
C HIS A 158 0.00 20.38 7.17
N ARG A 159 -0.65 20.91 8.24
CA ARG A 159 0.03 21.40 9.44
C ARG A 159 0.60 20.28 10.30
N LEU A 160 -0.19 19.24 10.54
CA LEU A 160 0.11 18.14 11.46
C LEU A 160 0.54 16.90 10.68
N ARG A 161 1.43 16.07 11.26
CA ARG A 161 1.86 14.83 10.59
C ARG A 161 0.71 13.83 10.53
N THR A 162 -0.09 13.68 11.58
CA THR A 162 -1.29 12.82 11.53
C THR A 162 -2.26 13.24 10.41
N SER A 163 -2.50 14.55 10.21
CA SER A 163 -3.34 15.04 9.11
C SER A 163 -2.73 14.72 7.74
N TYR A 164 -1.42 14.92 7.59
CA TYR A 164 -0.71 14.59 6.35
C TYR A 164 -0.83 13.09 6.02
N GLU A 165 -0.53 12.23 6.99
CA GLU A 165 -0.55 10.77 6.85
C GLU A 165 -1.96 10.25 6.57
N ASN A 166 -2.99 10.76 7.26
CA ASN A 166 -4.37 10.35 7.01
C ASN A 166 -4.83 10.67 5.58
N ASN A 167 -4.47 11.84 5.06
CA ASN A 167 -4.84 12.23 3.69
C ASN A 167 -4.05 11.43 2.64
N LEU A 168 -2.75 11.19 2.87
CA LEU A 168 -1.94 10.35 2.00
C LEU A 168 -2.48 8.91 1.98
N THR A 169 -2.71 8.33 3.16
CA THR A 169 -3.28 6.98 3.32
C THR A 169 -4.63 6.86 2.64
N SER A 170 -5.51 7.86 2.76
CA SER A 170 -6.81 7.84 2.08
C SER A 170 -6.68 7.77 0.56
N LYS A 171 -5.78 8.57 -0.04
CA LYS A 171 -5.56 8.56 -1.50
C LYS A 171 -4.97 7.23 -1.98
N LEU A 172 -3.96 6.73 -1.28
CA LEU A 172 -3.33 5.44 -1.58
C LEU A 172 -4.34 4.29 -1.43
N PHE A 173 -5.12 4.30 -0.35
CA PHE A 173 -6.13 3.29 -0.08
C PHE A 173 -7.15 3.21 -1.20
N ILE A 174 -7.73 4.35 -1.62
CA ILE A 174 -8.73 4.37 -2.71
C ILE A 174 -8.13 3.80 -4.00
N PHE A 175 -6.92 4.23 -4.38
CA PHE A 175 -6.28 3.77 -5.62
C PHE A 175 -5.93 2.28 -5.57
N TYR A 176 -5.31 1.81 -4.49
CA TYR A 176 -4.94 0.40 -4.33
C TYR A 176 -6.15 -0.50 -4.21
N PHE A 177 -7.19 -0.07 -3.51
CA PHE A 177 -8.46 -0.79 -3.41
C PHE A 177 -9.06 -1.00 -4.81
N MET A 178 -9.17 0.06 -5.60
CA MET A 178 -9.73 -0.05 -6.95
C MET A 178 -8.89 -0.97 -7.84
N ASN A 179 -7.56 -0.82 -7.85
CA ASN A 179 -6.69 -1.69 -8.67
C ASN A 179 -6.74 -3.16 -8.24
N CYS A 180 -6.96 -3.44 -6.95
CA CYS A 180 -7.03 -4.79 -6.43
C CYS A 180 -8.38 -5.46 -6.71
N PHE A 181 -9.48 -4.71 -6.58
CA PHE A 181 -10.83 -5.27 -6.59
C PHE A 181 -11.59 -5.08 -7.90
N ILE A 182 -11.16 -4.21 -8.81
CA ILE A 182 -11.89 -3.99 -10.07
C ILE A 182 -12.07 -5.26 -10.87
N GLY A 183 -11.02 -6.07 -11.03
CA GLY A 183 -11.11 -7.32 -11.77
C GLY A 183 -12.03 -8.34 -11.10
N LEU A 184 -12.00 -8.41 -9.77
CA LEU A 184 -12.90 -9.27 -8.99
C LEU A 184 -14.37 -8.84 -9.13
N PHE A 185 -14.64 -7.53 -9.09
CA PHE A 185 -16.00 -7.01 -9.28
C PHE A 185 -16.51 -7.25 -10.70
N TYR A 186 -15.65 -7.08 -11.70
CA TYR A 186 -16.01 -7.37 -13.09
C TYR A 186 -16.38 -8.85 -13.28
N GLU A 187 -15.55 -9.77 -12.79
CA GLU A 187 -15.83 -11.21 -12.88
C GLU A 187 -17.09 -11.62 -12.12
N ALA A 188 -17.33 -11.03 -10.94
CA ALA A 188 -18.46 -11.38 -10.10
C ALA A 188 -19.79 -10.83 -10.60
N PHE A 189 -19.83 -9.57 -11.05
CA PHE A 189 -21.08 -8.88 -11.36
C PHE A 189 -21.41 -8.81 -12.85
N ILE A 190 -20.40 -8.77 -13.73
CA ILE A 190 -20.62 -8.64 -15.19
C ILE A 190 -20.53 -10.01 -15.84
N ASN A 191 -19.42 -10.74 -15.64
CA ASN A 191 -19.27 -12.08 -16.21
C ASN A 191 -20.08 -13.15 -15.46
N ALA A 192 -20.46 -12.89 -14.20
CA ALA A 192 -21.14 -13.84 -13.31
C ALA A 192 -20.45 -15.22 -13.20
N ASN A 193 -19.13 -15.26 -13.39
CA ASN A 193 -18.32 -16.47 -13.40
C ASN A 193 -17.80 -16.77 -11.99
N PHE A 194 -18.67 -17.30 -11.12
CA PHE A 194 -18.35 -17.54 -9.71
C PHE A 194 -17.15 -18.49 -9.50
N THR A 195 -16.91 -19.43 -10.42
CA THR A 195 -15.72 -20.30 -10.38
C THR A 195 -14.42 -19.49 -10.48
N ASN A 196 -14.36 -18.55 -11.42
CA ASN A 196 -13.19 -17.68 -11.60
C ASN A 196 -13.01 -16.76 -10.39
N VAL A 197 -14.11 -16.21 -9.86
CA VAL A 197 -14.08 -15.37 -8.65
C VAL A 197 -13.51 -16.14 -7.46
N VAL A 198 -13.99 -17.36 -7.21
CA VAL A 198 -13.51 -18.19 -6.10
C VAL A 198 -12.02 -18.52 -6.28
N GLN A 199 -11.59 -18.86 -7.51
CA GLN A 199 -10.17 -19.11 -7.79
C GLN A 199 -9.31 -17.87 -7.55
N LEU A 200 -9.72 -16.70 -8.05
CA LEU A 200 -8.99 -15.44 -7.87
C LEU A 200 -8.91 -15.04 -6.39
N LEU A 201 -10.01 -15.15 -5.65
CA LEU A 201 -10.03 -14.87 -4.21
C LEU A 201 -9.14 -15.84 -3.44
N THR A 202 -9.19 -17.13 -3.77
CA THR A 202 -8.36 -18.15 -3.10
C THR A 202 -6.89 -17.89 -3.32
N VAL A 203 -6.48 -17.64 -4.57
CA VAL A 203 -5.09 -17.28 -4.91
C VAL A 203 -4.67 -15.99 -4.21
N PHE A 204 -5.53 -14.97 -4.20
CA PHE A 204 -5.25 -13.71 -3.53
C PHE A 204 -5.06 -13.86 -2.01
N VAL A 205 -5.92 -14.62 -1.35
CA VAL A 205 -5.82 -14.89 0.11
C VAL A 205 -4.54 -15.66 0.43
N ILE A 206 -4.24 -16.72 -0.33
CA ILE A 206 -3.03 -17.52 -0.13
C ILE A 206 -1.78 -16.67 -0.38
N PHE A 207 -1.75 -15.93 -1.49
CA PHE A 207 -0.66 -15.04 -1.84
C PHE A 207 -0.39 -14.02 -0.74
N ASN A 208 -1.43 -13.34 -0.26
CA ASN A 208 -1.29 -12.36 0.83
C ASN A 208 -0.79 -13.01 2.10
N ALA A 209 -1.34 -14.18 2.49
CA ALA A 209 -0.90 -14.89 3.68
C ALA A 209 0.61 -15.20 3.63
N ILE A 210 1.10 -15.70 2.49
CA ILE A 210 2.53 -16.00 2.29
C ILE A 210 3.36 -14.72 2.26
N PHE A 211 2.93 -13.71 1.48
CA PHE A 211 3.65 -12.45 1.30
C PHE A 211 3.80 -11.68 2.61
N LEU A 212 2.75 -11.61 3.42
CA LEU A 212 2.76 -11.01 4.75
C LEU A 212 3.78 -11.70 5.66
N LYS A 213 3.81 -13.04 5.69
CA LYS A 213 4.81 -13.78 6.49
C LYS A 213 6.23 -13.55 6.01
N PHE A 214 6.44 -13.52 4.69
CA PHE A 214 7.76 -13.25 4.11
C PHE A 214 8.26 -11.85 4.45
N THR A 215 7.42 -10.84 4.28
CA THR A 215 7.81 -9.44 4.54
C THR A 215 8.01 -9.16 6.02
N GLU A 216 7.19 -9.74 6.90
CA GLU A 216 7.24 -9.50 8.35
C GLU A 216 8.41 -10.26 9.03
N GLN A 217 8.71 -11.49 8.61
CA GLN A 217 9.71 -12.33 9.29
C GLN A 217 11.03 -12.42 8.52
N ILE A 218 10.97 -12.74 7.21
CA ILE A 218 12.16 -13.02 6.41
C ILE A 218 12.84 -11.72 5.98
N GLY A 219 12.07 -10.71 5.58
CA GLY A 219 12.57 -9.39 5.18
C GLY A 219 13.54 -8.77 6.19
N PRO A 220 13.12 -8.49 7.44
CA PRO A 220 13.99 -7.88 8.44
C PRO A 220 15.15 -8.80 8.85
N TYR A 221 14.95 -10.12 8.87
CA TYR A 221 16.01 -11.07 9.17
C TYR A 221 17.14 -11.00 8.13
N VAL A 222 16.79 -11.04 6.83
CA VAL A 222 17.75 -10.95 5.72
C VAL A 222 18.50 -9.63 5.76
N ILE A 223 17.80 -8.50 5.91
CA ILE A 223 18.44 -7.18 6.01
C ILE A 223 19.38 -7.10 7.22
N LYS A 224 18.95 -7.61 8.38
CA LYS A 224 19.77 -7.62 9.60
C LYS A 224 21.02 -8.49 9.41
N ARG A 225 20.89 -9.64 8.75
CA ARG A 225 22.02 -10.54 8.45
C ARG A 225 23.00 -9.90 7.47
N PHE A 226 22.53 -9.27 6.39
CA PHE A 226 23.38 -8.54 5.46
C PHE A 226 24.12 -7.39 6.14
N LYS A 227 23.44 -6.58 6.95
CA LYS A 227 24.08 -5.50 7.72
C LYS A 227 25.11 -6.05 8.71
N LYS A 228 24.82 -7.17 9.38
CA LYS A 228 25.77 -7.83 10.29
C LYS A 228 27.04 -8.26 9.55
N ASN A 229 26.91 -8.89 8.39
CA ASN A 229 28.07 -9.32 7.59
C ASN A 229 28.93 -8.12 7.14
N GLN A 230 28.30 -7.04 6.66
CA GLN A 230 29.01 -5.81 6.31
C GLN A 230 29.72 -5.15 7.51
N LEU A 231 29.12 -5.21 8.71
CA LEU A 231 29.76 -4.71 9.93
C LEU A 231 30.99 -5.55 10.29
N ILE A 232 30.90 -6.88 10.21
CA ILE A 232 32.03 -7.79 10.47
C ILE A 232 33.19 -7.50 9.51
N GLU A 233 32.91 -7.33 8.21
CA GLU A 233 33.93 -6.98 7.22
C GLU A 233 34.60 -5.62 7.49
N ARG A 234 33.83 -4.60 7.90
CA ARG A 234 34.40 -3.29 8.28
C ARG A 234 35.23 -3.37 9.55
N THR A 235 34.81 -4.15 10.54
CA THR A 235 35.55 -4.33 11.78
C THR A 235 36.85 -5.10 11.55
N SER A 236 36.86 -6.17 10.75
CA SER A 236 38.09 -6.89 10.41
C SER A 236 39.07 -5.99 9.65
N GLN A 237 38.58 -5.19 8.70
CA GLN A 237 39.41 -4.24 7.95
C GLN A 237 40.03 -3.16 8.86
N ASN A 238 39.27 -2.62 9.80
CA ASN A 238 39.78 -1.64 10.78
C ASN A 238 40.82 -2.24 11.75
N VAL A 239 40.66 -3.51 12.14
CA VAL A 239 41.64 -4.22 12.98
C VAL A 239 42.96 -4.39 12.23
N HIS A 240 42.92 -4.85 10.97
CA HIS A 240 44.12 -5.01 10.16
C HIS A 240 44.86 -3.68 9.92
N VAL A 241 44.14 -2.57 9.68
CA VAL A 241 44.75 -1.24 9.55
C VAL A 241 45.38 -0.79 10.87
N SER A 242 44.71 -1.03 12.01
CA SER A 242 45.27 -0.68 13.32
C SER A 242 46.55 -1.47 13.65
N GLU A 243 46.60 -2.76 13.29
CA GLU A 243 47.80 -3.60 13.45
C GLU A 243 48.95 -3.11 12.57
N ALA A 244 48.68 -2.79 11.30
CA ALA A 244 49.68 -2.24 10.38
C ALA A 244 50.26 -0.90 10.87
N VAL A 245 49.41 0.00 11.40
CA VAL A 245 49.85 1.28 11.97
C VAL A 245 50.71 1.06 13.23
N LYS A 246 50.34 0.12 14.10
CA LYS A 246 51.16 -0.23 15.28
C LYS A 246 52.53 -0.77 14.87
N GLN A 247 52.58 -1.65 13.87
CA GLN A 247 53.85 -2.18 13.35
C GLN A 247 54.73 -1.09 12.75
N ALA A 248 54.16 -0.17 11.97
CA ALA A 248 54.90 0.97 11.41
C ALA A 248 55.47 1.90 12.49
N LEU A 249 54.68 2.20 13.52
CA LEU A 249 55.12 3.02 14.65
C LEU A 249 56.20 2.34 15.50
N THR A 250 56.14 1.01 15.67
CA THR A 250 57.21 0.29 16.35
C THR A 250 58.51 0.34 15.55
N LEU A 251 58.44 0.18 14.23
CA LEU A 251 59.64 0.23 13.37
C LEU A 251 60.28 1.62 13.34
N SER A 252 59.49 2.70 13.34
CA SER A 252 60.03 4.08 13.37
C SER A 252 60.56 4.51 14.73
N SER A 253 60.38 3.72 15.79
CA SER A 253 60.89 4.01 17.14
C SER A 253 62.24 3.37 17.44
N PHE A 254 62.76 2.54 16.52
CA PHE A 254 64.06 1.88 16.60
C PHE A 254 65.14 2.56 15.73
N ASP A 255 64.79 3.60 14.97
CA ASP A 255 65.70 4.51 14.25
C ASP A 255 65.82 5.84 15.01
#